data_AF-A0A353XZD6-F1
#
_entry.id   AF-A0A353XZD6-F1
#
_cell.length_a   1.000
_cell.length_b   1.000
_cell.length_c   1.000
_cell.angle_alpha   90.00
_cell.angle_beta   90.00
_cell.angle_gamma   90.00
#
_symmetry.space_group_name_H-M   'P 1'
#
loop_
_entity.id
_entity.type
_entity.pdbx_description
1 polymer ?
#
loop_
_entity_poly.entity_id
_entity_poly.type
_entity_poly.pdbx_seq_one_letter_code
_entity_poly.pdbx_strand_id
1 'polypeptide(L)'
;PIVAAHGNVALAPVILLGLKVGIYGMLRFMFPLVPEAINEWHLYVTAFAVAGVFYAAILAFMQRNMRRLLAYAVISHTSILIIGLF
;
A
#
# COMPACT_ATOMS: atom_id res chain seq x y z
N PRO A 1 0.19 9.34 8.38
CA PRO A 1 0.12 8.58 9.65
C PRO A 1 0.85 9.32 10.79
N ILE A 2 0.33 9.28 12.03
CA ILE A 2 0.88 9.98 13.21
C ILE A 2 2.33 9.52 13.52
N VAL A 3 2.65 8.25 13.23
CA VAL A 3 3.99 7.68 13.40
C VAL A 3 5.04 8.35 12.50
N ALA A 4 4.66 8.85 11.33
CA ALA A 4 5.58 9.61 10.47
C ALA A 4 5.78 11.07 10.93
N ALA A 5 4.92 11.56 11.83
CA ALA A 5 4.96 12.93 12.37
C ALA A 5 5.79 13.01 13.66
N HIS A 6 5.68 12.01 14.53
CA HIS A 6 6.30 12.02 15.87
C HIS A 6 7.12 10.77 16.21
N GLY A 7 7.17 9.77 15.32
CA GLY A 7 7.95 8.55 15.54
C GLY A 7 9.44 8.75 15.29
N ASN A 8 10.27 8.00 16.03
CA ASN A 8 11.72 7.92 15.82
C ASN A 8 12.02 7.62 14.34
N VAL A 9 13.05 8.26 13.77
CA VAL A 9 13.38 8.21 12.33
C VAL A 9 13.52 6.78 11.80
N ALA A 10 13.80 5.81 12.70
CA ALA A 10 13.88 4.38 12.41
C ALA A 10 12.53 3.65 12.23
N LEU A 11 11.41 4.13 12.77
CA LEU A 11 10.12 3.41 12.72
C LEU A 11 9.36 3.64 11.40
N ALA A 12 9.48 4.83 10.80
CA ALA A 12 8.84 5.14 9.53
C ALA A 12 9.35 4.24 8.37
N PRO A 13 10.66 4.00 8.21
CA PRO A 13 11.18 3.06 7.22
C PRO A 13 10.70 1.63 7.43
N VAL A 14 10.63 1.14 8.68
CA VAL A 14 10.22 -0.25 8.97
C VAL A 14 8.77 -0.50 8.56
N ILE A 15 7.86 0.43 8.86
CA ILE A 15 6.45 0.31 8.47
C ILE A 15 6.30 0.39 6.94
N LEU A 16 7.06 1.29 6.29
CA LEU A 16 7.05 1.45 4.84
C LEU A 16 7.69 0.26 4.10
N LEU A 17 8.73 -0.36 4.68
CA LEU A 17 9.36 -1.58 4.16
C LEU A 17 8.44 -2.80 4.33
N GLY A 18 7.75 -2.91 5.47
CA GLY A 18 6.81 -4.00 5.72
C GLY A 18 5.72 -4.12 4.66
N LEU A 19 5.25 -2.99 4.11
CA LEU A 19 4.27 -2.98 3.01
C LEU A 19 4.79 -3.68 1.75
N LYS A 20 6.07 -3.47 1.38
CA LYS A 20 6.68 -4.14 0.23
C LYS A 20 6.88 -5.64 0.47
N VAL A 21 7.25 -6.02 1.69
CA VAL A 21 7.40 -7.42 2.09
C VAL A 21 6.05 -8.14 2.04
N GLY A 22 4.95 -7.46 2.41
CA GLY A 22 3.59 -7.98 2.29
C GLY A 22 3.21 -8.33 0.85
N ILE A 23 3.50 -7.44 -0.11
CA ILE A 23 3.25 -7.71 -1.54
C ILE A 23 4.06 -8.90 -2.03
N TYR A 24 5.34 -8.99 -1.64
CA TYR A 24 6.18 -10.12 -1.99
C TYR A 24 5.64 -11.44 -1.42
N GLY A 25 5.15 -11.43 -0.17
CA GLY A 25 4.51 -12.60 0.45
C GLY A 25 3.26 -13.05 -0.30
N MET A 26 2.46 -12.11 -0.80
CA MET A 26 1.30 -12.40 -1.64
C MET A 26 1.70 -13.10 -2.94
N LEU A 27 2.69 -12.56 -3.66
CA LEU A 27 3.23 -13.19 -4.87
C LEU A 27 3.84 -14.57 -4.61
N ARG A 28 4.57 -14.72 -3.50
CA ARG A 28 5.31 -15.94 -3.18
C ARG A 28 4.40 -17.06 -2.68
N PHE A 29 3.36 -16.73 -1.94
CA PHE A 29 2.51 -17.73 -1.26
C PHE A 29 1.09 -17.76 -1.80
N MET A 30 0.39 -16.64 -1.91
CA MET A 30 -1.04 -16.65 -2.31
C MET A 30 -1.21 -17.09 -3.77
N PHE A 31 -0.40 -16.56 -4.69
CA PHE A 31 -0.45 -16.91 -6.12
C PHE A 31 -0.26 -18.41 -6.39
N PRO A 32 0.75 -19.08 -5.83
CA PRO A 32 0.92 -20.51 -6.04
C PRO A 32 -0.01 -21.39 -5.19
N LEU A 33 -0.48 -20.95 -4.02
CA LEU A 33 -1.39 -21.78 -3.21
C LEU A 33 -2.84 -21.77 -3.70
N VAL A 34 -3.36 -20.62 -4.12
CA VAL A 34 -4.80 -20.43 -4.39
C VAL A 34 -5.06 -19.61 -5.66
N PRO A 35 -4.62 -20.09 -6.85
CA PRO A 35 -4.76 -19.33 -8.10
C PRO A 35 -6.22 -19.11 -8.54
N GLU A 36 -7.11 -20.06 -8.30
CA GLU A 36 -8.53 -19.95 -8.67
C GLU A 36 -9.25 -18.84 -7.88
N ALA A 37 -9.03 -18.79 -6.56
CA ALA A 37 -9.60 -17.74 -5.71
C ALA A 37 -9.07 -16.35 -6.08
N ILE A 38 -7.82 -16.24 -6.55
CA ILE A 38 -7.27 -14.95 -6.99
C ILE A 38 -8.01 -14.43 -8.22
N ASN A 39 -8.31 -15.31 -9.19
CA ASN A 39 -9.06 -14.91 -10.39
C ASN A 39 -10.51 -14.50 -10.07
N GLU A 40 -11.18 -15.20 -9.14
CA GLU A 40 -12.54 -14.85 -8.74
C GLU A 40 -12.60 -13.50 -7.99
N TRP A 41 -11.61 -13.24 -7.14
CA TRP A 41 -11.59 -12.06 -6.27
C TRP A 41 -10.86 -10.85 -6.87
N HIS A 42 -10.18 -11.04 -8.00
CA HIS A 42 -9.42 -10.04 -8.73
C HIS A 42 -10.16 -8.70 -8.81
N LEU A 43 -11.38 -8.69 -9.34
CA LEU A 43 -12.13 -7.46 -9.58
C LEU A 43 -12.38 -6.66 -8.29
N TYR A 44 -12.72 -7.35 -7.20
CA TYR A 44 -13.00 -6.72 -5.92
C TYR A 44 -11.74 -6.12 -5.32
N VAL A 45 -10.63 -6.87 -5.33
CA VAL A 45 -9.36 -6.38 -4.78
C VAL A 45 -8.84 -5.20 -5.59
N THR A 46 -8.94 -5.27 -6.91
CA THR A 46 -8.58 -4.15 -7.80
C THR A 46 -9.43 -2.91 -7.52
N ALA A 47 -10.74 -3.06 -7.33
CA ALA A 47 -11.63 -1.93 -6.98
C ALA A 47 -11.23 -1.28 -5.64
N PHE A 48 -10.93 -2.08 -4.61
CA PHE A 48 -10.43 -1.56 -3.33
C PHE A 48 -9.08 -0.88 -3.46
N ALA A 49 -8.17 -1.44 -4.26
CA ALA A 49 -6.86 -0.86 -4.49
C ALA A 49 -6.96 0.50 -5.21
N VAL A 50 -7.82 0.62 -6.23
CA VAL A 50 -8.12 1.87 -6.92
C VAL A 50 -8.67 2.91 -5.93
N ALA A 51 -9.65 2.55 -5.09
CA ALA A 51 -10.16 3.45 -4.06
C ALA A 51 -9.05 3.91 -3.10
N GLY A 52 -8.13 3.01 -2.73
CA GLY A 52 -6.97 3.30 -1.90
C GLY A 52 -6.00 4.31 -2.53
N VAL A 53 -5.74 4.21 -3.84
CA VAL A 53 -4.90 5.17 -4.59
C VAL A 53 -5.47 6.58 -4.45
N PHE A 54 -6.74 6.77 -4.80
CA PHE A 54 -7.37 8.09 -4.76
C PHE A 54 -7.48 8.63 -3.33
N TYR A 55 -7.84 7.79 -2.38
CA TYR A 55 -7.96 8.18 -0.97
C TYR A 55 -6.60 8.65 -0.40
N ALA A 56 -5.53 7.91 -0.65
CA ALA A 56 -4.19 8.29 -0.22
C ALA A 56 -3.70 9.57 -0.91
N ALA A 57 -4.00 9.75 -2.20
CA ALA A 57 -3.64 10.94 -2.96
C ALA A 57 -4.33 12.20 -2.42
N ILE A 58 -5.65 12.14 -2.16
CA ILE A 58 -6.40 13.27 -1.60
C ILE A 58 -5.87 13.64 -0.21
N LEU A 59 -5.61 12.64 0.64
CA LEU A 59 -5.05 12.87 1.97
C LEU A 59 -3.63 13.45 1.93
N ALA A 60 -2.84 13.14 0.90
CA ALA A 60 -1.49 13.69 0.71
C ALA A 60 -1.54 15.21 0.46
N PHE A 61 -2.50 15.69 -0.33
CA PHE A 61 -2.69 17.13 -0.59
C PHE A 61 -3.00 17.94 0.68
N MET A 62 -3.66 17.32 1.66
CA MET A 62 -3.98 17.98 2.94
C MET A 62 -2.80 18.02 3.91
N GLN A 63 -1.68 17.36 3.63
CA GLN A 63 -0.55 17.32 4.55
C GLN A 63 0.38 18.54 4.41
N ARG A 64 0.64 19.21 5.53
CA ARG A 64 1.63 20.31 5.62
C ARG A 64 3.05 19.84 5.92
N ASN A 65 3.22 18.61 6.42
CA ASN A 65 4.52 18.06 6.80
C ASN A 65 5.08 17.16 5.69
N MET A 66 6.27 17.48 5.18
CA MET A 66 6.92 16.76 4.07
C MET A 66 7.09 15.26 4.38
N ARG A 67 7.44 14.90 5.62
CA ARG A 67 7.58 13.49 6.04
C ARG A 67 6.26 12.71 5.96
N ARG A 68 5.14 13.35 6.30
CA ARG A 68 3.81 12.73 6.18
C ARG A 68 3.40 12.61 4.72
N LEU A 69 3.68 13.65 3.91
CA LEU A 69 3.39 13.65 2.48
C LEU A 69 4.08 12.48 1.79
N LEU A 70 5.37 12.27 2.03
CA LEU A 70 6.13 11.13 1.50
C LEU A 70 5.53 9.78 1.93
N ALA A 71 5.10 9.65 3.18
CA ALA A 71 4.46 8.42 3.65
C ALA A 71 3.14 8.12 2.92
N TYR A 72 2.30 9.13 2.65
CA TYR A 72 1.06 8.94 1.88
C TYR A 72 1.33 8.65 0.40
N ALA A 73 2.37 9.26 -0.19
CA ALA A 73 2.79 8.95 -1.56
C ALA A 73 3.20 7.48 -1.72
N VAL A 74 3.96 6.93 -0.74
CA VAL A 74 4.32 5.50 -0.75
C VAL A 74 3.07 4.62 -0.67
N ILE A 75 2.09 4.95 0.17
CA ILE A 75 0.82 4.20 0.25
C ILE A 75 0.12 4.21 -1.12
N SER A 76 0.00 5.38 -1.75
CA SER A 76 -0.62 5.51 -3.08
C SER A 76 0.09 4.64 -4.13
N HIS A 77 1.42 4.67 -4.20
CA HIS A 77 2.18 3.84 -5.13
C HIS A 77 2.08 2.35 -4.83
N THR A 78 1.98 1.98 -3.55
CA THR A 78 1.82 0.58 -3.13
C THR A 78 0.45 0.03 -3.58
N SER A 79 -0.60 0.84 -3.52
CA SER A 79 -1.91 0.48 -4.07
C SER A 79 -1.89 0.29 -5.59
N ILE A 80 -1.09 1.07 -6.34
CA ILE A 80 -0.88 0.86 -7.77
C ILE A 80 -0.23 -0.51 -8.06
N LEU A 81 0.74 -0.92 -7.23
CA LEU A 81 1.35 -2.24 -7.37
C LEU A 81 0.32 -3.37 -7.17
N ILE A 82 -0.60 -3.23 -6.22
CA ILE A 82 -1.66 -4.22 -5.97
C ILE A 82 -2.60 -4.33 -7.18
N ILE A 83 -2.94 -3.21 -7.82
CA ILE A 83 -3.74 -3.18 -9.07
C ILE A 83 -3.05 -3.92 -10.22
N GLY A 84 -1.72 -3.87 -10.30
CA GLY A 84 -0.99 -4.59 -11.35
C GLY A 84 -0.73 -6.06 -11.02
N LEU A 85 -1.03 -6.49 -9.80
CA LEU A 85 -0.69 -7.81 -9.29
C LEU A 85 -1.88 -8.76 -9.38
N PHE A 86 -3.04 -8.29 -8.94
CA PHE A 86 -4.30 -8.91 -9.28
C PHE A 86 -4.55 -8.55 -10.73
#